data_AF-A0A0F8J0F6-F1
#
_entry.id   AF-A0A0F8J0F6-F1
#
_cell.length_a   1.000
_cell.length_b   1.000
_cell.length_c   1.000
_cell.angle_alpha   90.00
_cell.angle_beta   90.00
_cell.angle_gamma   90.00
#
_symmetry.space_group_name_H-M   'P 1'
#
loop_
_entity.id
_entity.type
_entity.pdbx_description
1 polymer ?
#
loop_
_entity_poly.entity_id
_entity_poly.type
_entity_poly.pdbx_seq_one_letter_code
_entity_poly.pdbx_strand_id
1 'polypeptide(L)'
;MKSTGLLSILTFSEKRKGILFLLQENPKTLSEIKDYFDVRSPEILPRLKEMENSNMIVRQEGVYKLTSLGKVAAIYYKPFLDTLTAIETNEDFWRDHDITAVPDTLLSRIQELKECRIIKDEHEHIYDSHKAFMDNVPASNRFMGFASIFLPSYPARFLEMARRNIPISIIVTPNVFFKIKLRAATPP
;
A
#
# COMPACT_ATOMS: atom_id res chain seq x y z
N MET A 1 -10.21 19.15 -17.60
CA MET A 1 -9.29 20.29 -17.34
C MET A 1 -7.94 19.96 -17.96
N LYS A 2 -7.47 20.69 -18.98
CA LYS A 2 -6.10 20.46 -19.51
C LYS A 2 -5.12 20.93 -18.44
N SER A 3 -4.47 20.01 -17.73
CA SER A 3 -3.39 20.44 -16.84
C SER A 3 -2.22 20.91 -17.71
N THR A 4 -1.61 22.04 -17.33
CA THR A 4 -0.44 22.62 -17.98
C THR A 4 0.74 22.55 -17.01
N GLY A 5 1.97 22.58 -17.52
CA GLY A 5 3.19 22.56 -16.69
C GLY A 5 3.56 21.18 -16.16
N LEU A 6 4.21 21.14 -14.99
CA LEU A 6 4.84 19.93 -14.44
C LEU A 6 3.86 18.77 -14.24
N LEU A 7 2.64 19.06 -13.79
CA LEU A 7 1.60 18.04 -13.60
C LEU A 7 1.35 17.29 -14.92
N SER A 8 1.23 18.03 -16.03
CA SER A 8 0.99 17.43 -17.36
C SER A 8 2.13 16.52 -17.83
N ILE A 9 3.37 16.80 -17.43
CA ILE A 9 4.54 16.01 -17.79
C ILE A 9 4.58 14.71 -16.99
N LEU A 10 4.25 14.78 -15.71
CA LEU A 10 4.30 13.63 -14.79
C LEU A 10 3.05 12.72 -14.92
N THR A 11 1.87 13.27 -15.19
CA THR A 11 0.60 12.54 -15.09
C THR A 11 0.03 11.97 -16.38
N PHE A 12 0.34 12.55 -17.54
CA PHE A 12 -0.35 12.16 -18.79
C PHE A 12 0.40 11.17 -19.68
N SER A 13 1.54 10.64 -19.24
CA SER A 13 2.28 9.64 -20.01
C SER A 13 2.78 8.53 -19.12
N GLU A 14 2.23 7.34 -19.34
CA GLU A 14 2.66 6.10 -18.70
C GLU A 14 4.17 5.85 -18.89
N LYS A 15 4.70 6.12 -20.09
CA LYS A 15 6.13 5.98 -20.37
C LYS A 15 6.97 7.00 -19.59
N ARG A 16 6.58 8.29 -19.51
CA ARG A 16 7.35 9.28 -18.71
C ARG A 16 7.29 9.00 -17.22
N LYS A 17 6.12 8.58 -16.71
CA LYS A 17 5.96 8.09 -15.34
C LYS A 17 6.91 6.92 -15.08
N GLY A 18 6.91 5.92 -15.95
CA GLY A 18 7.80 4.78 -15.86
C GLY A 18 9.28 5.20 -15.87
N ILE A 19 9.69 6.09 -16.78
CA ILE A 19 11.07 6.58 -16.86
C ILE A 19 11.46 7.27 -15.56
N LEU A 20 10.58 8.11 -14.99
CA LEU A 20 10.84 8.80 -13.74
C LEU A 20 11.17 7.81 -12.60
N PHE A 21 10.36 6.77 -12.43
CA PHE A 21 10.56 5.77 -11.38
C PHE A 21 11.75 4.85 -11.66
N LEU A 22 11.96 4.45 -12.92
CA LEU A 22 13.13 3.69 -13.33
C LEU A 22 14.44 4.43 -13.00
N LEU A 23 14.49 5.73 -13.28
CA LEU A 23 15.64 6.58 -13.00
C LEU A 23 15.74 7.01 -11.52
N GLN A 24 14.69 6.82 -10.74
CA GLN A 24 14.72 7.02 -9.28
C GLN A 24 15.54 5.93 -8.59
N GLU A 25 15.53 4.71 -9.13
CA GLU A 25 16.35 3.61 -8.63
C GLU A 25 17.83 3.87 -8.91
N ASN A 26 18.20 4.04 -10.19
CA ASN A 26 19.58 4.25 -10.65
C ASN A 26 19.63 4.95 -12.02
N PRO A 27 20.75 5.62 -12.38
CA PRO A 27 20.98 6.09 -13.74
C PRO A 27 20.92 4.96 -14.78
N LYS A 28 20.43 5.24 -15.99
CA LYS A 28 20.28 4.25 -17.07
C LYS A 28 20.74 4.78 -18.42
N THR A 29 21.35 3.91 -19.23
CA THR A 29 21.63 4.16 -20.64
C THR A 29 20.35 4.15 -21.48
N LEU A 30 20.41 4.67 -22.71
CA LEU A 30 19.29 4.57 -23.65
C LEU A 30 18.90 3.11 -23.93
N SER A 31 19.87 2.19 -23.99
CA SER A 31 19.59 0.77 -24.23
C SER A 31 18.77 0.19 -23.09
N GLU A 32 19.22 0.35 -21.84
CA GLU A 32 18.51 -0.18 -20.68
C GLU A 32 17.08 0.37 -20.56
N ILE A 33 16.87 1.65 -20.88
CA ILE A 33 15.52 2.24 -20.89
C ILE A 33 14.66 1.59 -21.98
N LYS A 34 15.19 1.40 -23.19
CA LYS A 34 14.45 0.72 -24.27
C LYS A 34 14.10 -0.71 -23.90
N ASP A 35 15.06 -1.43 -23.32
CA ASP A 35 14.92 -2.83 -22.95
C ASP A 35 13.88 -2.98 -21.84
N TYR A 36 13.88 -2.08 -20.84
CA TYR A 36 12.86 -2.06 -19.78
C TYR A 36 11.45 -1.82 -20.32
N PHE A 37 11.30 -0.97 -21.33
CA PHE A 37 10.00 -0.60 -21.89
C PHE A 37 9.56 -1.46 -23.08
N ASP A 38 10.42 -2.35 -23.57
CA ASP A 38 10.28 -3.12 -24.81
C ASP A 38 9.89 -2.23 -26.02
N VAL A 39 10.69 -1.19 -26.28
CA VAL A 39 10.39 -0.20 -27.35
C VAL A 39 11.61 0.18 -28.19
N ARG A 40 11.36 0.75 -29.37
CA ARG A 40 12.42 1.28 -30.23
C ARG A 40 12.74 2.75 -29.91
N SER A 41 13.91 3.20 -30.36
CA SER A 41 14.39 4.56 -30.11
C SER A 41 13.41 5.68 -30.52
N PRO A 42 12.74 5.63 -31.69
CA PRO A 42 11.80 6.69 -32.09
C PRO A 42 10.61 6.86 -31.14
N GLU A 43 10.25 5.82 -30.37
CA GLU A 43 9.12 5.86 -29.44
C GLU A 43 9.50 6.51 -28.10
N ILE A 44 10.72 6.28 -27.63
CA ILE A 44 11.17 6.71 -26.30
C ILE A 44 11.92 8.05 -26.33
N LEU A 45 12.65 8.36 -27.41
CA LEU A 45 13.45 9.58 -27.53
C LEU A 45 12.64 10.87 -27.39
N PRO A 46 11.43 11.01 -27.97
CA PRO A 46 10.60 12.19 -27.75
C PRO A 46 10.25 12.38 -26.26
N ARG A 47 10.01 11.29 -25.52
CA ARG A 47 9.66 11.32 -24.10
C ARG A 47 10.83 11.74 -23.23
N LEU A 48 12.02 11.22 -23.51
CA LEU A 48 13.25 11.63 -22.85
C LEU A 48 13.52 13.12 -23.08
N LYS A 49 13.39 13.58 -24.34
CA LYS A 49 13.59 14.99 -24.69
C LYS A 49 12.58 15.92 -23.99
N GLU A 50 11.31 15.54 -23.88
CA GLU A 50 10.31 16.28 -23.11
C GLU A 50 10.68 16.38 -21.61
N MET A 51 11.18 15.30 -21.02
CA MET A 51 11.61 15.27 -19.62
C MET A 51 12.90 16.07 -19.38
N GLU A 52 13.84 16.09 -20.35
CA GLU A 52 15.03 16.95 -20.30
C GLU A 52 14.65 18.43 -20.43
N ASN A 53 13.79 18.78 -21.39
CA ASN A 53 13.32 20.14 -21.60
C ASN A 53 12.57 20.72 -20.38
N SER A 54 12.00 19.86 -19.54
CA SER A 54 11.33 20.23 -18.30
C SER A 54 12.21 20.11 -17.06
N ASN A 55 13.51 19.87 -17.24
CA ASN A 55 14.50 19.75 -16.18
C ASN A 55 14.19 18.64 -15.16
N MET A 56 13.49 17.58 -15.57
CA MET A 56 13.21 16.41 -14.72
C MET A 56 14.34 15.39 -14.78
N ILE A 57 14.94 15.23 -15.96
CA ILE A 57 16.07 14.34 -16.18
C ILE A 57 17.20 15.09 -16.89
N VAL A 58 18.40 14.54 -16.82
CA VAL A 58 19.56 15.02 -17.55
C VAL A 58 20.36 13.84 -18.08
N ARG A 59 20.88 13.98 -19.30
CA ARG A 59 21.88 13.06 -19.85
C ARG A 59 23.30 13.54 -19.58
N GLN A 60 24.11 12.72 -18.92
CA GLN A 60 25.53 12.98 -18.65
C GLN A 60 26.32 11.69 -18.88
N GLU A 61 27.48 11.76 -19.54
CA GLU A 61 28.36 10.60 -19.75
C GLU A 61 27.65 9.39 -20.38
N GLY A 62 26.69 9.64 -21.28
CA GLY A 62 25.95 8.58 -21.97
C GLY A 62 24.76 7.99 -21.20
N VAL A 63 24.58 8.33 -19.93
CA VAL A 63 23.46 7.86 -19.08
C VAL A 63 22.46 8.98 -18.78
N TYR A 64 21.20 8.62 -18.59
CA TYR A 64 20.13 9.47 -18.08
C TYR A 64 20.03 9.32 -16.56
N LYS A 65 19.79 10.42 -15.86
CA LYS A 65 19.52 10.44 -14.41
C LYS A 65 18.52 11.53 -14.05
N LEU A 66 17.87 11.38 -12.89
CA LEU A 66 17.02 12.44 -12.34
C LEU A 66 17.87 13.66 -11.95
N THR A 67 17.35 14.84 -12.25
CA THR A 67 17.85 16.10 -11.66
C THR A 67 17.41 16.21 -10.20
N SER A 68 17.89 17.22 -9.46
CA SER A 68 17.38 17.49 -8.11
C SER A 68 15.86 17.72 -8.10
N LEU A 69 15.32 18.41 -9.12
CA LEU A 69 13.88 18.62 -9.24
C LEU A 69 13.14 17.33 -9.59
N GLY A 70 13.69 16.50 -10.49
CA GLY A 70 13.13 15.19 -10.82
C GLY A 70 13.07 14.24 -9.63
N LYS A 71 14.09 14.28 -8.76
CA LYS A 71 14.10 13.51 -7.49
C LYS A 71 12.99 13.96 -6.55
N VAL A 72 12.85 15.27 -6.33
CA VAL A 72 11.77 15.82 -5.50
C VAL A 72 10.41 15.42 -6.08
N ALA A 73 10.23 15.55 -7.39
CA ALA A 73 9.00 15.14 -8.06
C ALA A 73 8.69 13.65 -7.82
N ALA A 74 9.66 12.75 -7.99
CA ALA A 74 9.46 11.32 -7.78
C ALA A 74 9.09 10.96 -6.34
N ILE A 75 9.70 11.62 -5.34
CA ILE A 75 9.43 11.44 -3.90
C ILE A 75 7.96 11.68 -3.57
N TYR A 76 7.35 12.73 -4.12
CA TYR A 76 5.96 13.06 -3.83
C TYR A 76 4.97 12.37 -4.77
N TYR A 77 5.37 12.15 -6.02
CA TYR A 77 4.48 11.61 -7.03
C TYR A 77 4.22 10.12 -6.83
N LYS A 78 5.22 9.35 -6.39
CA LYS A 78 5.04 7.91 -6.14
C LYS A 78 4.00 7.61 -5.04
N PRO A 79 4.08 8.21 -3.83
CA PRO A 79 3.06 8.03 -2.80
C PRO A 79 1.67 8.50 -3.24
N PHE A 80 1.59 9.60 -4.01
CA PHE A 80 0.32 10.08 -4.53
C PHE A 80 -0.34 9.05 -5.45
N LEU A 81 0.41 8.46 -6.39
CA LEU A 81 -0.13 7.41 -7.25
C LEU A 81 -0.53 6.16 -6.47
N ASP A 82 0.30 5.74 -5.51
CA ASP A 82 0.00 4.59 -4.66
C ASP A 82 -1.29 4.85 -3.82
N THR A 83 -1.56 6.10 -3.43
CA THR A 83 -2.81 6.52 -2.79
C THR A 83 -3.99 6.33 -3.74
N LEU A 84 -3.89 6.83 -4.97
CA LEU A 84 -4.96 6.67 -5.97
C LEU A 84 -5.24 5.18 -6.24
N THR A 85 -4.19 4.38 -6.41
CA THR A 85 -4.34 2.92 -6.60
C THR A 85 -5.05 2.25 -5.43
N ALA A 86 -4.72 2.60 -4.18
CA ALA A 86 -5.38 2.05 -3.00
C ALA A 86 -6.88 2.39 -2.93
N ILE A 87 -7.25 3.60 -3.37
CA ILE A 87 -8.64 4.05 -3.42
C ILE A 87 -9.40 3.36 -4.56
N GLU A 88 -8.84 3.37 -5.77
CA GLU A 88 -9.49 2.85 -6.98
C GLU A 88 -9.64 1.32 -6.95
N THR A 89 -8.65 0.60 -6.43
CA THR A 89 -8.66 -0.88 -6.41
C THR A 89 -9.76 -1.45 -5.51
N ASN A 90 -10.18 -0.71 -4.49
CA ASN A 90 -11.18 -1.14 -3.51
C ASN A 90 -12.33 -0.13 -3.38
N GLU A 91 -12.72 0.52 -4.47
CA GLU A 91 -13.68 1.64 -4.46
C GLU A 91 -14.99 1.28 -3.74
N ASP A 92 -15.57 0.11 -4.05
CA ASP A 92 -16.82 -0.34 -3.44
C ASP A 92 -16.70 -0.56 -1.92
N PHE A 93 -15.56 -1.08 -1.47
CA PHE A 93 -15.28 -1.21 -0.04
C PHE A 93 -15.26 0.16 0.63
N TRP A 94 -14.52 1.12 0.08
CA TRP A 94 -14.42 2.47 0.66
C TRP A 94 -15.74 3.23 0.65
N ARG A 95 -16.58 3.01 -0.36
CA ARG A 95 -17.92 3.62 -0.46
C ARG A 95 -18.83 3.21 0.70
N ASP A 96 -18.78 1.94 1.08
CA ASP A 96 -19.70 1.34 2.05
C ASP A 96 -19.15 1.33 3.49
N HIS A 97 -17.85 1.55 3.67
CA HIS A 97 -17.20 1.50 4.99
C HIS A 97 -17.07 2.88 5.65
N ASP A 98 -17.55 2.98 6.88
CA ASP A 98 -17.34 4.16 7.71
C ASP A 98 -15.88 4.24 8.19
N ILE A 99 -15.16 5.25 7.69
CA ILE A 99 -13.77 5.54 8.07
C ILE A 99 -13.64 6.76 8.99
N THR A 100 -14.75 7.35 9.46
CA THR A 100 -14.74 8.58 10.27
C THR A 100 -14.04 8.40 11.62
N ALA A 101 -14.03 7.18 12.15
CA ALA A 101 -13.34 6.84 13.38
C ALA A 101 -11.82 6.62 13.20
N VAL A 102 -11.32 6.59 11.97
CA VAL A 102 -9.89 6.38 11.67
C VAL A 102 -9.16 7.72 11.83
N PRO A 103 -8.12 7.82 12.68
CA PRO A 103 -7.36 9.04 12.84
C PRO A 103 -6.71 9.53 11.54
N ASP A 104 -6.63 10.85 11.35
CA ASP A 104 -6.01 11.50 10.17
C ASP A 104 -4.58 11.00 9.90
N THR A 105 -3.82 10.72 10.96
CA THR A 105 -2.45 10.19 10.84
C THR A 105 -2.41 8.82 10.16
N LEU A 106 -3.46 7.99 10.31
CA LEU A 106 -3.58 6.71 9.62
C LEU A 106 -4.19 6.88 8.23
N LEU A 107 -5.17 7.79 8.07
CA LEU A 107 -5.74 8.11 6.76
C LEU A 107 -4.69 8.66 5.79
N SER A 108 -3.74 9.46 6.28
CA SER A 108 -2.60 9.97 5.49
C SER A 108 -1.61 8.89 5.01
N ARG A 109 -1.82 7.63 5.43
CA ARG A 109 -1.00 6.46 5.09
C ARG A 109 -1.79 5.43 4.28
N ILE A 110 -2.94 5.79 3.72
CA ILE A 110 -3.82 4.88 2.96
C ILE A 110 -3.12 4.19 1.78
N GLN A 111 -2.08 4.80 1.19
CA GLN A 111 -1.25 4.19 0.16
C GLN A 111 -0.57 2.87 0.59
N GLU A 112 -0.39 2.64 1.89
CA GLU A 112 0.15 1.38 2.40
C GLU A 112 -0.82 0.20 2.18
N LEU A 113 -2.09 0.49 1.90
CA LEU A 113 -3.11 -0.51 1.59
C LEU A 113 -3.24 -0.80 0.08
N LYS A 114 -2.35 -0.26 -0.77
CA LYS A 114 -2.46 -0.45 -2.23
C LYS A 114 -2.44 -1.91 -2.69
N GLU A 115 -1.79 -2.80 -1.94
CA GLU A 115 -1.71 -4.25 -2.23
C GLU A 115 -2.61 -5.08 -1.30
N CYS A 116 -3.56 -4.43 -0.60
CA CYS A 116 -4.46 -5.16 0.28
C CYS A 116 -5.47 -5.99 -0.52
N ARG A 117 -5.92 -7.10 0.08
CA ARG A 117 -7.02 -7.90 -0.44
C ARG A 117 -8.25 -7.75 0.46
N ILE A 118 -9.40 -7.53 -0.17
CA ILE A 118 -10.68 -7.62 0.52
C ILE A 118 -11.08 -9.09 0.64
N ILE A 119 -11.45 -9.49 1.84
CA ILE A 119 -12.01 -10.82 2.13
C ILE A 119 -13.43 -10.57 2.63
N LYS A 120 -14.40 -11.15 1.94
CA LYS A 120 -15.82 -10.99 2.25
C LYS A 120 -16.44 -12.37 2.36
N ASP A 121 -17.32 -12.54 3.35
CA ASP A 121 -18.13 -13.73 3.46
C ASP A 121 -19.19 -13.73 2.35
N GLU A 122 -19.18 -14.76 1.51
CA GLU A 122 -20.25 -15.00 0.54
C GLU A 122 -21.40 -15.76 1.22
N HIS A 123 -22.61 -15.68 0.66
CA HIS A 123 -23.80 -16.33 1.25
C HIS A 123 -23.61 -17.84 1.46
N GLU A 124 -22.81 -18.48 0.62
CA GLU A 124 -22.49 -19.90 0.67
C GLU A 124 -21.37 -20.23 1.67
N HIS A 125 -20.57 -19.23 2.05
CA HIS A 125 -19.37 -19.36 2.88
C HIS A 125 -19.26 -18.27 3.93
N ILE A 126 -20.20 -18.28 4.88
CA ILE A 126 -20.37 -17.27 5.94
C ILE A 126 -19.23 -17.19 6.98
N TYR A 127 -18.16 -17.97 6.83
CA TYR A 127 -17.04 -18.05 7.77
C TYR A 127 -15.67 -17.84 7.10
N ASP A 128 -15.64 -17.47 5.83
CA ASP A 128 -14.40 -17.34 5.07
C ASP A 128 -13.51 -16.21 5.59
N SER A 129 -14.10 -15.08 5.99
CA SER A 129 -13.39 -13.97 6.62
C SER A 129 -12.74 -14.42 7.93
N HIS A 130 -13.46 -15.18 8.74
CA HIS A 130 -12.98 -15.72 10.00
C HIS A 130 -11.86 -16.74 9.78
N LYS A 131 -12.04 -17.64 8.81
CA LYS A 131 -11.05 -18.66 8.46
C LYS A 131 -9.75 -18.02 7.97
N ALA A 132 -9.84 -17.10 7.01
CA ALA A 132 -8.68 -16.40 6.49
C ALA A 132 -7.94 -15.61 7.58
N PHE A 133 -8.66 -14.96 8.50
CA PHE A 133 -8.05 -14.34 9.66
C PHE A 133 -7.29 -15.37 10.52
N MET A 134 -7.94 -16.48 10.86
CA MET A 134 -7.35 -17.53 11.70
C MET A 134 -6.18 -18.26 11.06
N ASP A 135 -6.09 -18.32 9.73
CA ASP A 135 -4.97 -18.91 9.00
C ASP A 135 -3.74 -17.98 8.96
N ASN A 136 -3.96 -16.65 8.94
CA ASN A 136 -2.87 -15.66 8.87
C ASN A 136 -2.26 -15.34 10.25
N VAL A 137 -3.07 -15.36 11.31
CA VAL A 137 -2.65 -15.01 12.67
C VAL A 137 -1.43 -15.84 13.16
N PRO A 138 -1.37 -17.18 13.00
CA PRO A 138 -0.27 -18.00 13.49
C PRO A 138 1.08 -17.76 12.80
N ALA A 139 1.07 -17.22 11.58
CA ALA A 139 2.25 -16.90 10.78
C ALA A 139 2.84 -15.50 11.08
N SER A 140 2.17 -14.72 11.93
CA SER A 140 2.54 -13.34 12.22
C SER A 140 3.69 -13.24 13.23
N ASN A 141 4.69 -12.40 12.95
CA ASN A 141 5.80 -12.12 13.87
C ASN A 141 5.45 -11.11 14.97
N ARG A 142 4.32 -10.41 14.82
CA ARG A 142 3.73 -9.47 15.79
C ARG A 142 2.24 -9.39 15.51
N PHE A 143 1.42 -9.34 16.56
CA PHE A 143 -0.03 -9.19 16.42
C PHE A 143 -0.53 -7.96 17.16
N MET A 144 -1.30 -7.14 16.45
CA MET A 144 -2.00 -6.00 17.03
C MET A 144 -3.46 -6.05 16.58
N GLY A 145 -4.40 -5.85 17.50
CA GLY A 145 -5.82 -5.97 17.16
C GLY A 145 -6.73 -5.13 18.04
N PHE A 146 -7.92 -4.88 17.51
CA PHE A 146 -9.04 -4.27 18.22
C PHE A 146 -10.21 -5.25 18.16
N ALA A 147 -10.89 -5.50 19.29
CA ALA A 147 -12.06 -6.38 19.31
C ALA A 147 -13.22 -5.77 20.11
N SER A 148 -14.34 -5.55 19.42
CA SER A 148 -15.62 -5.16 20.01
C SER A 148 -16.56 -6.35 20.24
N ILE A 149 -16.26 -7.50 19.66
CA ILE A 149 -17.02 -8.74 19.75
C ILE A 149 -16.17 -9.82 20.43
N PHE A 150 -16.78 -10.58 21.34
CA PHE A 150 -16.13 -11.71 22.00
C PHE A 150 -16.36 -12.99 21.20
N LEU A 151 -15.27 -13.57 20.68
CA LEU A 151 -15.28 -14.89 20.05
C LEU A 151 -14.61 -15.92 20.98
N PRO A 152 -15.33 -16.97 21.42
CA PRO A 152 -14.83 -17.96 22.38
C PRO A 152 -13.49 -18.60 22.05
N SER A 153 -13.17 -18.77 20.77
CA SER A 153 -11.93 -19.41 20.28
C SER A 153 -10.70 -18.51 20.37
N TYR A 154 -10.88 -17.19 20.38
CA TYR A 154 -9.79 -16.22 20.25
C TYR A 154 -8.83 -16.17 21.45
N PRO A 155 -9.31 -16.16 22.72
CA PRO A 155 -8.40 -16.07 23.86
C PRO A 155 -7.36 -17.20 23.92
N ALA A 156 -7.77 -18.45 23.65
CA ALA A 156 -6.87 -19.59 23.66
C ALA A 156 -5.80 -19.49 22.56
N ARG A 157 -6.19 -19.01 21.37
CA ARG A 157 -5.31 -18.84 20.22
C ARG A 157 -4.29 -17.73 20.42
N PHE A 158 -4.71 -16.58 20.95
CA PHE A 158 -3.78 -15.50 21.28
C PHE A 158 -2.85 -15.87 22.44
N LEU A 159 -3.32 -16.67 23.40
CA LEU A 159 -2.47 -17.21 24.47
C LEU A 159 -1.39 -18.15 23.92
N GLU A 160 -1.72 -19.00 22.94
CA GLU A 160 -0.76 -19.85 22.25
C GLU A 160 0.34 -19.04 21.56
N MET A 161 -0.04 -17.96 20.86
CA MET A 161 0.93 -17.04 20.25
C MET A 161 1.82 -16.36 21.30
N ALA A 162 1.25 -15.92 22.42
CA ALA A 162 2.02 -15.31 23.50
C ALA A 162 3.06 -16.29 24.08
N ARG A 163 2.67 -17.56 24.26
CA ARG A 163 3.58 -18.64 24.71
C ARG A 163 4.72 -18.92 23.73
N ARG A 164 4.52 -18.62 22.44
CA ARG A 164 5.57 -18.66 21.40
C ARG A 164 6.44 -17.39 21.36
N ASN A 165 6.33 -16.50 22.35
CA ASN A 165 7.03 -15.21 22.42
C ASN A 165 6.72 -14.25 21.27
N ILE A 166 5.54 -14.37 20.63
CA ILE A 166 5.08 -13.39 19.65
C ILE A 166 4.56 -12.16 20.40
N PRO A 167 5.03 -10.93 20.11
CA PRO A 167 4.50 -9.72 20.72
C PRO A 167 3.04 -9.49 20.33
N ILE A 168 2.18 -9.33 21.34
CA ILE A 168 0.72 -9.19 21.18
C ILE A 168 0.26 -7.92 21.86
N SER A 169 -0.59 -7.14 21.20
CA SER A 169 -1.30 -6.00 21.79
C SER A 169 -2.74 -5.99 21.31
N ILE A 170 -3.69 -6.11 22.24
CA ILE A 170 -5.12 -6.21 21.92
C ILE A 170 -5.87 -5.15 22.70
N ILE A 171 -6.60 -4.30 22.00
CA ILE A 171 -7.52 -3.34 22.58
C ILE A 171 -8.92 -3.92 22.48
N VAL A 172 -9.66 -3.94 23.59
CA VAL A 172 -11.00 -4.51 23.65
C VAL A 172 -11.98 -3.54 24.27
N THR A 173 -13.25 -3.65 23.90
CA THR A 173 -14.30 -2.89 24.60
C THR A 173 -14.46 -3.41 26.05
N PRO A 174 -14.95 -2.58 27.00
CA PRO A 174 -15.14 -3.00 28.38
C PRO A 174 -15.94 -4.31 28.53
N ASN A 175 -17.01 -4.47 27.74
CA ASN A 175 -17.84 -5.66 27.76
C ASN A 175 -17.07 -6.94 27.36
N VAL A 176 -16.21 -6.84 26.33
CA VAL A 176 -15.36 -7.96 25.90
C VAL A 176 -14.31 -8.27 26.97
N PHE A 177 -13.69 -7.24 27.56
CA PHE A 177 -12.72 -7.41 28.65
C PHE A 177 -13.32 -8.19 29.83
N PHE A 178 -14.50 -7.80 30.30
CA PHE A 178 -15.16 -8.50 31.42
C PHE A 178 -15.50 -9.96 31.09
N LYS A 179 -15.94 -10.24 29.85
CA LYS A 179 -16.18 -11.63 29.40
C LYS A 179 -14.91 -12.47 29.40
N ILE A 180 -13.79 -11.93 28.91
CA ILE A 180 -12.49 -12.62 28.94
C ILE A 180 -12.07 -12.91 30.38
N LYS A 181 -12.18 -11.90 31.27
CA LYS A 181 -11.80 -12.02 32.68
C LYS A 181 -12.63 -13.07 33.43
N LEU A 182 -13.95 -13.13 33.21
CA LEU A 182 -14.80 -14.14 33.84
C LEU A 182 -14.38 -15.56 33.46
N ARG A 183 -14.09 -15.82 32.18
CA ARG A 183 -13.68 -17.16 31.74
C ARG A 183 -12.28 -17.56 32.20
N ALA A 184 -11.37 -16.61 32.38
CA ALA A 184 -10.06 -16.89 32.94
C ALA A 184 -10.13 -17.36 34.42
N ALA A 185 -11.19 -17.00 35.14
CA ALA A 185 -11.43 -17.41 36.52
C ALA A 185 -12.12 -18.78 36.68
N THR A 186 -12.61 -19.36 35.58
CA THR A 186 -13.22 -20.71 35.52
C THR A 186 -12.55 -21.51 34.41
N PRO A 187 -11.37 -22.10 34.65
CA PRO A 187 -10.78 -23.02 33.69
C PRO A 187 -11.69 -24.25 33.51
N PRO A 188 -11.72 -24.86 32.31
CA PRO A 188 -12.39 -26.14 32.10
C PRO A 188 -11.74 -27.27 32.91
#